data_AF-A0AAV2M350-F1
#
_entry.id   AF-A0AAV2M350-F1
#
_cell.length_a   1.000
_cell.length_b   1.000
_cell.length_c   1.000
_cell.angle_alpha   90.00
_cell.angle_beta   90.00
_cell.angle_gamma   90.00
#
_symmetry.space_group_name_H-M   'P 1'
#
loop_
_entity.id
_entity.type
_entity.pdbx_description
1 polymer ?
#
loop_
_entity_poly.entity_id
_entity_poly.type
_entity_poly.pdbx_seq_one_letter_code
_entity_poly.pdbx_strand_id
1 'polypeptide(L)'
;MNNVIKRIDEVAASCDAIGFRQAEAESRTSALEDDMAPLQARVNELIKSNSELASQVLDLQARSRRDNLCVSDISIDRAHRTFGPAADDRPRPVIIKFHRSRDVTTVLSAAKRAGDLQYEDRPLRIVPDIPPRCNSSGEASPTSAWSSSREKSRNKPKRGGEGAAQKREKREEARRDTETKAKRDTSADRERQQRRGATRERRERRDDRSGDEREEKTQRERSRRKRQCERTPREKRRRADKNREADDSATDNEPRAEYRKTEKEPQSR
;
A
#
# COMPACT_ATOMS: atom_id res chain seq x y z
N MET A 1 15.24 -26.06 -73.92
CA MET A 1 16.41 -25.57 -73.14
C MET A 1 16.43 -24.06 -72.99
N ASN A 2 16.23 -23.26 -74.06
CA ASN A 2 16.35 -21.80 -74.01
C ASN A 2 15.43 -21.09 -72.99
N ASN A 3 14.20 -21.57 -72.76
CA ASN A 3 13.31 -20.99 -71.74
C ASN A 3 13.77 -21.25 -70.30
N VAL A 4 14.48 -22.36 -70.07
CA VAL A 4 15.03 -22.69 -68.75
C VAL A 4 16.21 -21.78 -68.45
N ILE A 5 17.07 -21.54 -69.44
CA ILE A 5 18.22 -20.63 -69.31
C ILE A 5 17.73 -19.20 -68.98
N LYS A 6 16.74 -18.68 -69.71
CA LYS A 6 16.15 -17.35 -69.43
C LYS A 6 15.61 -17.23 -68.00
N ARG A 7 14.92 -18.26 -67.50
CA ARG A 7 14.41 -18.25 -66.12
C ARG A 7 15.52 -18.35 -65.08
N ILE A 8 16.62 -19.04 -65.39
CA ILE A 8 17.79 -19.08 -64.51
C ILE A 8 18.42 -17.69 -64.42
N ASP A 9 18.56 -16.98 -65.55
CA ASP A 9 19.09 -15.61 -65.57
C ASP A 9 18.18 -14.63 -64.81
N GLU A 10 16.86 -14.75 -64.99
CA GLU A 10 15.86 -13.97 -64.24
C GLU A 10 15.95 -14.23 -62.72
N VAL A 11 16.10 -15.49 -62.31
CA VAL A 11 16.27 -15.86 -60.91
C VAL A 11 17.61 -15.35 -60.37
N ALA A 12 18.69 -15.43 -61.14
CA ALA A 12 19.99 -14.88 -60.76
C ALA A 12 19.92 -13.37 -60.53
N ALA A 13 19.31 -12.61 -61.45
CA ALA A 13 19.09 -11.18 -61.29
C ALA A 13 18.21 -10.84 -60.07
N SER A 14 17.19 -11.66 -59.78
CA SER A 14 16.39 -11.50 -58.57
C SER A 14 17.19 -11.78 -57.30
N CYS A 15 18.07 -12.78 -57.30
CA CYS A 15 18.94 -13.10 -56.18
C CYS A 15 19.93 -11.96 -55.91
N ASP A 16 20.52 -11.36 -56.95
CA ASP A 16 21.42 -10.22 -56.83
C ASP A 16 20.69 -9.00 -56.26
N ALA A 17 19.48 -8.71 -56.76
CA ALA A 17 18.65 -7.61 -56.24
C ALA A 17 18.29 -7.81 -54.75
N ILE A 18 18.01 -9.05 -54.33
CA ILE A 18 17.78 -9.38 -52.93
C ILE A 18 19.07 -9.21 -52.12
N GLY A 19 20.22 -9.64 -52.67
CA GLY A 19 21.53 -9.47 -52.05
C GLY A 19 21.87 -8.00 -51.78
N PHE A 20 21.61 -7.11 -52.74
CA PHE A 20 21.83 -5.67 -52.55
C PHE A 20 20.93 -5.07 -51.46
N ARG A 21 19.64 -5.42 -51.45
CA ARG A 21 18.72 -4.95 -50.39
C ARG A 21 19.10 -5.50 -49.03
N GLN A 22 19.58 -6.74 -48.97
CA GLN A 22 20.05 -7.35 -47.75
C GLN A 22 21.30 -6.64 -47.23
N ALA A 23 22.29 -6.36 -48.09
CA ALA A 23 23.48 -5.60 -47.70
C ALA A 23 23.14 -4.19 -47.19
N GLU A 24 22.18 -3.50 -47.83
CA GLU A 24 21.70 -2.19 -47.36
C GLU A 24 21.01 -2.30 -45.99
N ALA A 25 20.16 -3.31 -45.80
CA ALA A 25 19.49 -3.56 -44.53
C ALA A 25 20.48 -3.90 -43.40
N GLU A 26 21.51 -4.69 -43.70
CA GLU A 26 22.58 -5.03 -42.77
C GLU A 26 23.39 -3.78 -42.38
N SER A 27 23.75 -2.93 -43.36
CA SER A 27 24.44 -1.67 -43.09
C SER A 27 23.61 -0.72 -42.23
N ARG A 28 22.30 -0.60 -42.49
CA ARG A 28 21.39 0.20 -41.67
C ARG A 28 21.26 -0.35 -40.25
N THR A 29 21.24 -1.68 -40.11
CA THR A 29 21.15 -2.32 -38.79
C THR A 29 22.42 -2.06 -37.99
N SER A 30 23.60 -2.18 -38.61
CA SER A 30 24.88 -1.86 -37.97
C SER A 30 24.92 -0.42 -37.47
N ALA A 31 24.50 0.56 -38.30
CA ALA A 31 24.48 1.96 -37.90
C ALA A 31 23.52 2.22 -36.72
N LEU A 32 22.34 1.58 -36.72
CA LEU A 32 21.39 1.68 -35.60
C LEU A 32 21.93 1.04 -34.32
N GLU A 33 22.63 -0.09 -34.43
CA GLU A 33 23.26 -0.75 -33.28
C GLU A 33 24.38 0.13 -32.68
N ASP A 34 25.18 0.78 -33.54
CA ASP A 34 26.21 1.72 -33.12
C ASP A 34 25.61 2.94 -32.39
N ASP A 35 24.47 3.46 -32.86
CA ASP A 35 23.75 4.58 -32.22
C ASP A 35 23.03 4.17 -30.92
N MET A 36 22.60 2.91 -30.79
CA MET A 36 21.92 2.41 -29.60
C MET A 36 22.84 2.36 -28.38
N ALA A 37 24.12 2.00 -28.55
CA ALA A 37 25.07 1.89 -27.46
C ALA A 37 25.27 3.21 -26.65
N PRO A 38 25.56 4.38 -27.27
CA PRO A 38 25.71 5.64 -26.53
C PRO A 38 24.38 6.13 -25.92
N LEU A 39 23.24 5.86 -26.56
CA LEU A 39 21.93 6.18 -26.00
C LEU A 39 21.65 5.38 -24.72
N GLN A 40 21.95 4.08 -24.73
CA GLN A 40 21.83 3.23 -23.54
C GLN A 40 22.77 3.70 -22.42
N ALA A 41 24.01 4.08 -22.76
CA ALA A 41 24.95 4.63 -21.78
C ALA A 41 24.41 5.90 -21.12
N ARG A 42 23.87 6.84 -21.91
CA ARG A 42 23.30 8.09 -21.40
C ARG A 42 22.05 7.87 -20.56
N VAL A 43 21.21 6.89 -20.91
CA VAL A 43 20.06 6.50 -20.08
C VAL A 43 20.53 5.97 -18.72
N ASN A 44 21.56 5.12 -18.69
CA ASN A 44 22.11 4.59 -17.44
C ASN A 44 22.72 5.70 -16.56
N GLU A 45 23.41 6.66 -17.17
CA GLU A 45 23.91 7.85 -16.46
C GLU A 45 22.78 8.68 -15.86
N LEU A 46 21.72 8.96 -16.62
CA LEU A 46 20.56 9.70 -16.14
C LEU A 46 19.83 8.96 -15.00
N ILE A 47 19.71 7.64 -15.08
CA ILE A 47 19.16 6.80 -14.00
C ILE A 47 20.00 6.97 -12.73
N LYS A 48 21.33 6.90 -12.86
CA LYS A 48 22.25 7.08 -11.74
C LYS A 48 22.10 8.46 -11.11
N SER A 49 22.16 9.53 -11.90
CA SER A 49 21.98 10.90 -11.40
C SER A 49 20.61 11.11 -10.75
N ASN A 50 19.54 10.54 -11.32
CA ASN A 50 18.22 10.66 -10.72
C ASN A 50 18.13 9.91 -9.38
N SER A 51 18.79 8.75 -9.24
CA SER A 51 18.88 8.03 -7.97
C SER A 51 19.66 8.81 -6.91
N GLU A 52 20.75 9.48 -7.32
CA GLU A 52 21.53 10.35 -6.45
C GLU A 52 20.72 11.56 -6.00
N LEU A 53 20.07 12.28 -6.92
CA LEU A 53 19.18 13.40 -6.60
C LEU A 53 18.05 12.98 -5.66
N ALA A 54 17.45 11.80 -5.87
CA ALA A 54 16.42 11.28 -4.99
C ALA A 54 16.93 11.09 -3.55
N SER A 55 18.13 10.52 -3.39
CA SER A 55 18.75 10.37 -2.06
C SER A 55 19.07 11.71 -1.39
N GLN A 56 19.53 12.70 -2.16
CA GLN A 56 19.80 14.05 -1.67
C GLN A 56 18.51 14.75 -1.19
N VAL A 57 17.43 14.64 -1.96
CA VAL A 57 16.12 15.20 -1.57
C VAL A 57 15.62 14.55 -0.28
N LEU A 58 15.75 13.23 -0.13
CA LEU A 58 15.38 12.53 1.10
C LEU A 58 16.19 13.02 2.31
N ASP A 59 17.51 13.21 2.15
CA ASP A 59 18.35 13.73 3.23
C ASP A 59 17.99 15.19 3.59
N LEU A 60 17.77 16.05 2.60
CA LEU A 60 17.32 17.44 2.82
C LEU A 60 15.97 17.49 3.53
N GLN A 61 15.02 16.65 3.11
CA GLN A 61 13.73 16.53 3.77
C GLN A 61 13.87 16.01 5.20
N ALA A 62 14.72 15.01 5.43
CA ALA A 62 14.99 14.48 6.75
C ALA A 62 15.58 15.57 7.66
N ARG A 63 16.60 16.31 7.18
CA ARG A 63 17.20 17.44 7.90
C ARG A 63 16.18 18.53 8.22
N SER A 64 15.40 18.96 7.23
CA SER A 64 14.35 19.97 7.42
C SER A 64 13.25 19.53 8.39
N ARG A 65 12.94 18.23 8.43
CA ARG A 65 11.95 17.67 9.36
C ARG A 65 12.49 17.39 10.76
N ARG A 66 13.81 17.34 10.97
CA ARG A 66 14.41 17.14 12.31
C ARG A 66 14.03 18.27 13.27
N ASP A 67 13.86 19.48 12.75
CA ASP A 67 13.48 20.65 13.55
C ASP A 67 11.96 20.78 13.74
N ASN A 68 11.17 19.89 13.13
CA ASN A 68 9.73 19.86 13.32
C ASN A 68 9.35 19.02 14.54
N LEU A 69 8.78 19.66 15.56
CA LEU A 69 8.22 18.97 16.72
C LEU A 69 6.97 18.18 16.28
N CYS A 70 7.08 16.86 16.17
CA CYS A 70 5.93 15.99 15.91
C CYS A 70 5.21 15.72 17.24
N VAL A 71 4.29 16.60 17.64
CA VAL A 71 3.32 16.28 18.71
C VAL A 71 2.33 15.31 18.07
N SER A 72 2.49 14.02 18.38
CA SER A 72 2.07 12.85 17.59
C SER A 72 0.62 12.78 17.10
N ASP A 73 -0.28 13.64 17.59
CA ASP A 73 -1.69 13.69 17.19
C ASP A 73 -2.18 15.08 16.76
N ILE A 74 -1.32 16.11 16.82
CA ILE A 74 -1.70 17.51 16.58
C ILE A 74 -0.86 18.07 15.42
N SER A 75 -1.45 18.09 14.24
CA SER A 75 -0.86 18.65 13.02
C SER A 75 -1.04 20.18 12.96
N ILE A 76 0.07 20.92 12.88
CA ILE A 76 0.09 22.38 12.77
C ILE A 76 0.33 22.78 11.32
N ASP A 77 -0.57 23.60 10.74
CA ASP A 77 -0.42 24.12 9.37
C ASP A 77 0.59 25.28 9.32
N ARG A 78 0.57 26.15 10.32
CA ARG A 78 1.36 27.39 10.35
C ARG A 78 1.54 27.87 11.77
N ALA A 79 2.76 28.24 12.15
CA ALA A 79 3.05 28.95 13.40
C ALA A 79 3.96 30.14 13.10
N HIS A 80 3.57 31.34 13.54
CA HIS A 80 4.37 32.54 13.33
C HIS A 80 4.09 33.59 14.42
N ARG A 81 5.06 34.48 14.64
CA ARG A 81 4.89 35.64 15.53
C ARG A 81 4.10 36.74 14.82
N THR A 82 3.36 37.56 15.57
CA THR A 82 2.63 38.70 15.00
C THR A 82 3.57 39.75 14.39
N PHE A 83 3.15 40.29 13.25
CA PHE A 83 3.80 41.42 12.57
C PHE A 83 3.50 42.75 13.29
N GLY A 84 4.47 43.66 13.36
CA GLY A 84 4.36 44.99 14.00
C GLY A 84 5.64 45.39 14.77
N PRO A 85 5.77 46.56 15.41
CA PRO A 85 6.82 46.82 16.39
C PRO A 85 6.51 46.09 17.72
N ALA A 86 7.53 45.63 18.44
CA ALA A 86 7.33 45.05 19.77
C ALA A 86 7.05 46.19 20.76
N ALA A 87 5.88 46.19 21.40
CA ALA A 87 5.56 47.16 22.43
C ALA A 87 6.06 46.63 23.79
N ASP A 88 6.82 47.45 24.51
CA ASP A 88 7.18 47.31 25.93
C ASP A 88 7.71 45.93 26.38
N ASP A 89 8.90 45.51 25.91
CA ASP A 89 9.68 44.32 26.35
C ASP A 89 8.93 42.97 26.43
N ARG A 90 7.67 42.92 25.97
CA ARG A 90 6.84 41.73 26.00
C ARG A 90 7.13 40.88 24.76
N PRO A 91 7.33 39.57 24.93
CA PRO A 91 7.50 38.69 23.78
C PRO A 91 6.23 38.73 22.92
N ARG A 92 6.42 38.82 21.60
CA ARG A 92 5.30 38.83 20.64
C ARG A 92 4.46 37.56 20.78
N PRO A 93 3.13 37.67 20.73
CA PRO A 93 2.27 36.50 20.67
C PRO A 93 2.56 35.67 19.42
N VAL A 94 2.45 34.35 19.58
CA VAL A 94 2.59 33.38 18.50
C VAL A 94 1.18 32.98 18.04
N ILE A 95 0.88 33.17 16.76
CA ILE A 95 -0.34 32.70 16.13
C ILE A 95 -0.07 31.33 15.53
N ILE A 96 -0.86 30.35 15.99
CA ILE A 96 -0.78 28.95 15.55
C ILE A 96 -2.08 28.58 14.84
N LYS A 97 -1.98 28.17 13.58
CA LYS A 97 -3.06 27.57 12.81
C LYS A 97 -2.92 26.06 12.84
N PHE A 98 -3.92 25.40 13.40
CA PHE A 98 -4.02 23.94 13.40
C PHE A 98 -4.64 23.43 12.11
N HIS A 99 -4.19 22.27 11.65
CA HIS A 99 -4.73 21.60 10.47
C HIS A 99 -6.17 21.12 10.71
N ARG A 100 -6.44 20.58 11.91
CA ARG A 100 -7.78 20.12 12.31
C ARG A 100 -8.37 21.05 13.35
N SER A 101 -9.63 21.41 13.17
CA SER A 101 -10.38 22.24 14.13
C SER A 101 -10.62 21.55 15.48
N ARG A 102 -10.64 20.21 15.52
CA ARG A 102 -10.76 19.43 16.76
C ARG A 102 -9.59 19.70 17.70
N ASP A 103 -8.38 19.82 17.15
CA ASP A 103 -7.15 19.97 17.93
C ASP A 103 -7.17 21.29 18.71
N VAL A 104 -7.73 22.36 18.13
CA VAL A 104 -7.94 23.65 18.81
C VAL A 104 -8.77 23.47 20.07
N THR A 105 -9.88 22.74 19.98
CA THR A 105 -10.77 22.51 21.14
C THR A 105 -10.12 21.63 22.20
N THR A 106 -9.35 20.62 21.79
CA THR A 106 -8.59 19.74 22.67
C THR A 106 -7.52 20.54 23.43
N VAL A 107 -6.73 21.35 22.73
CA VAL A 107 -5.68 22.19 23.33
C VAL A 107 -6.29 23.22 24.28
N LEU A 108 -7.35 23.93 23.87
CA LEU A 108 -7.99 24.93 24.74
C LEU A 108 -8.64 24.29 25.98
N SER A 109 -9.21 23.09 25.85
CA SER A 109 -9.78 22.37 27.00
C SER A 109 -8.69 21.82 27.94
N ALA A 110 -7.59 21.30 27.39
CA ALA A 110 -6.43 20.86 28.15
C ALA A 110 -5.77 22.03 28.90
N ALA A 111 -5.58 23.17 28.23
CA ALA A 111 -5.06 24.39 28.83
C ALA A 111 -5.93 24.88 29.99
N LYS A 112 -7.26 24.90 29.80
CA LYS A 112 -8.21 25.26 30.88
C LYS A 112 -8.19 24.29 32.04
N ARG A 113 -7.95 22.99 31.78
CA ARG A 113 -7.85 21.96 32.84
C ARG A 113 -6.54 22.06 33.61
N ALA A 114 -5.45 22.40 32.93
CA ALA A 114 -4.14 22.62 33.54
C ALA A 114 -4.12 23.90 34.38
N GLY A 115 -4.82 24.95 33.94
CA GLY A 115 -4.88 26.23 34.65
C GLY A 115 -3.62 27.04 34.42
N ASP A 116 -2.63 26.86 35.28
CA ASP A 116 -1.34 27.56 35.19
C ASP A 116 -0.38 26.78 34.28
N LEU A 117 -0.23 27.25 33.04
CA LEU A 117 0.70 26.69 32.07
C LEU A 117 2.02 27.43 32.20
N GLN A 118 3.12 26.70 32.36
CA GLN A 118 4.46 27.27 32.44
C GLN A 118 5.36 26.67 31.36
N TYR A 119 6.26 27.49 30.83
CA TYR A 119 7.34 27.06 29.92
C TYR A 119 8.61 27.79 30.33
N GLU A 120 9.67 27.04 30.64
CA GLU A 120 10.92 27.59 31.19
C GLU A 120 10.66 28.49 32.42
N ASP A 121 9.80 28.03 33.33
CA ASP A 121 9.35 28.72 34.55
C ASP A 121 8.64 30.07 34.31
N ARG A 122 8.22 30.34 33.07
CA ARG A 122 7.44 31.54 32.71
C ARG A 122 5.98 31.19 32.45
N PRO A 123 5.03 31.97 32.99
CA PRO A 123 3.61 31.73 32.76
C PRO A 123 3.25 31.96 31.29
N LEU A 124 2.54 30.99 30.72
CA LEU A 124 2.03 31.00 29.36
C LEU A 124 0.51 31.07 29.37
N ARG A 125 -0.04 31.86 28.45
CA ARG A 125 -1.49 31.97 28.25
C ARG A 125 -1.86 31.58 26.84
N ILE A 126 -2.73 30.58 26.71
CA ILE A 126 -3.30 30.15 25.43
C ILE A 126 -4.74 30.70 25.35
N VAL A 127 -5.01 31.51 24.34
CA VAL A 127 -6.30 32.17 24.12
C VAL A 127 -6.74 31.91 22.68
N PRO A 128 -8.05 31.68 22.42
CA PRO A 128 -8.54 31.62 21.05
C PRO A 128 -8.37 32.99 20.35
N ASP A 129 -7.97 32.96 19.08
CA ASP A 129 -7.90 34.15 18.24
C ASP A 129 -9.31 34.52 17.77
N ILE A 130 -9.92 35.46 18.49
CA ILE A 130 -11.28 35.93 18.27
C ILE A 130 -11.20 37.42 17.93
N PRO A 131 -11.85 37.88 16.85
CA PRO A 131 -11.80 39.29 16.46
C PRO A 131 -12.36 40.19 17.58
N PRO A 132 -11.87 41.44 17.70
CA PRO A 132 -12.23 42.34 18.80
C PRO A 132 -13.74 42.59 18.91
N ARG A 133 -14.47 42.60 17.79
CA ARG A 133 -15.94 42.72 17.76
C ARG A 133 -16.68 41.56 18.44
N CYS A 134 -16.01 40.41 18.59
CA CYS A 134 -16.52 39.25 19.31
C CYS A 134 -15.93 39.13 20.73
N ASN A 135 -14.83 39.85 21.03
CA ASN A 135 -14.23 39.96 22.36
C ASN A 135 -14.79 41.13 23.18
N SER A 136 -15.58 42.02 22.58
CA SER A 136 -16.19 43.18 23.23
C SER A 136 -17.36 42.83 24.16
N SER A 137 -17.38 41.62 24.73
CA SER A 137 -18.35 41.19 25.74
C SER A 137 -18.06 41.82 27.12
N GLY A 138 -17.92 43.16 27.13
CA GLY A 138 -18.28 44.03 28.25
C GLY A 138 -19.65 44.69 28.03
N GLU A 139 -20.15 44.75 26.79
CA GLU A 139 -21.47 45.27 26.46
C GLU A 139 -22.28 44.21 25.67
N ALA A 140 -23.36 43.75 26.30
CA ALA A 140 -24.48 43.01 25.71
C ALA A 140 -24.16 41.86 24.72
N SER A 141 -23.71 40.70 25.23
CA SER A 141 -23.81 39.41 24.51
C SER A 141 -24.67 38.42 25.30
N PRO A 142 -25.49 37.55 24.66
CA PRO A 142 -26.41 36.62 25.34
C PRO A 142 -25.74 35.63 26.32
N THR A 143 -24.42 35.50 26.26
CA THR A 143 -23.61 34.63 27.12
C THR A 143 -23.33 35.20 28.51
N SER A 144 -23.40 36.53 28.73
CA SER A 144 -23.21 37.11 30.06
C SER A 144 -24.40 36.82 30.99
N ALA A 145 -25.62 36.81 30.43
CA ALA A 145 -26.84 36.37 31.13
C ALA A 145 -26.76 34.88 31.51
N TRP A 146 -26.08 34.06 30.70
CA TRP A 146 -25.82 32.66 31.01
C TRP A 146 -24.75 32.48 32.08
N SER A 147 -23.70 33.30 32.12
CA SER A 147 -22.67 33.28 33.16
C SER A 147 -23.26 33.57 34.55
N SER A 148 -24.07 34.61 34.69
CA SER A 148 -24.74 34.94 35.95
C SER A 148 -25.79 33.89 36.36
N SER A 149 -26.47 33.27 35.39
CA SER A 149 -27.39 32.15 35.66
C SER A 149 -26.63 30.87 36.08
N ARG A 150 -25.42 30.65 35.55
CA ARG A 150 -24.56 29.53 35.89
C ARG A 150 -23.92 29.69 37.27
N GLU A 151 -23.50 30.90 37.63
CA GLU A 151 -23.05 31.26 38.99
C GLU A 151 -24.17 31.01 40.02
N LYS A 152 -25.40 31.46 39.73
CA LYS A 152 -26.59 31.22 40.56
C LYS A 152 -26.96 29.74 40.68
N SER A 153 -26.71 28.93 39.64
CA SER A 153 -26.95 27.48 39.68
C SER A 153 -25.93 26.69 40.51
N ARG A 154 -24.70 27.21 40.67
CA ARG A 154 -23.65 26.61 41.51
C ARG A 154 -23.94 26.75 43.01
N ASN A 155 -24.64 27.81 43.42
CA ASN A 155 -24.92 28.12 44.83
C ASN A 155 -26.26 27.60 45.37
N LYS A 156 -26.95 26.69 44.66
CA LYS A 156 -28.23 26.13 45.12
C LYS A 156 -27.99 24.98 46.11
N PRO A 157 -28.49 25.02 47.37
CA PRO A 157 -28.32 23.92 48.30
C PRO A 157 -29.01 22.66 47.77
N LYS A 158 -28.26 21.56 47.68
CA LYS A 158 -28.74 20.26 47.19
C LYS A 158 -29.82 19.72 48.12
N ARG A 159 -31.08 19.79 47.70
CA ARG A 159 -32.17 19.03 48.33
C ARG A 159 -32.00 17.54 48.04
N GLY A 160 -31.95 16.73 49.09
CA GLY A 160 -32.18 15.27 49.08
C GLY A 160 -31.00 14.39 48.67
N GLY A 161 -30.18 13.96 49.64
CA GLY A 161 -28.97 13.16 49.45
C GLY A 161 -29.17 11.64 49.25
N GLU A 162 -30.37 11.09 49.45
CA GLU A 162 -30.53 9.63 49.52
C GLU A 162 -30.70 8.96 48.14
N GLY A 163 -31.29 9.64 47.16
CA GLY A 163 -31.45 9.09 45.80
C GLY A 163 -30.19 9.18 44.91
N ALA A 164 -29.22 10.02 45.28
CA ALA A 164 -28.02 10.24 44.47
C ALA A 164 -26.99 9.12 44.60
N ALA A 165 -26.90 8.49 45.77
CA ALA A 165 -26.02 7.34 46.03
C ALA A 165 -26.49 6.11 45.24
N GLN A 166 -27.76 5.75 45.34
CA GLN A 166 -28.36 4.64 44.57
C GLN A 166 -28.28 4.86 43.06
N LYS A 167 -28.40 6.11 42.59
CA LYS A 167 -28.28 6.44 41.16
C LYS A 167 -26.83 6.43 40.67
N ARG A 168 -25.85 6.66 41.56
CA ARG A 168 -24.42 6.49 41.26
C ARG A 168 -24.06 5.01 41.21
N GLU A 169 -24.55 4.22 42.14
CA GLU A 169 -24.32 2.77 42.20
C GLU A 169 -24.89 2.06 40.97
N LYS A 170 -26.16 2.33 40.60
CA LYS A 170 -26.74 1.81 39.35
C LYS A 170 -25.99 2.25 38.09
N ARG A 171 -25.37 3.43 38.09
CA ARG A 171 -24.54 3.91 36.97
C ARG A 171 -23.18 3.24 36.93
N GLU A 172 -22.60 2.93 38.08
CA GLU A 172 -21.35 2.15 38.14
C GLU A 172 -21.56 0.70 37.75
N GLU A 173 -22.67 0.09 38.16
CA GLU A 173 -23.04 -1.26 37.76
C GLU A 173 -23.25 -1.36 36.24
N ALA A 174 -24.02 -0.43 35.66
CA ALA A 174 -24.17 -0.36 34.20
C ALA A 174 -22.82 -0.14 33.47
N ARG A 175 -21.87 0.58 34.08
CA ARG A 175 -20.52 0.73 33.52
C ARG A 175 -19.75 -0.60 33.55
N ARG A 176 -19.80 -1.35 34.65
CA ARG A 176 -19.16 -2.67 34.75
C ARG A 176 -19.71 -3.65 33.72
N ASP A 177 -21.01 -3.62 33.46
CA ASP A 177 -21.64 -4.48 32.44
C ASP A 177 -21.21 -4.10 31.02
N THR A 178 -21.12 -2.80 30.71
CA THR A 178 -20.61 -2.36 29.40
C THR A 178 -19.14 -2.68 29.22
N GLU A 179 -18.34 -2.61 30.29
CA GLU A 179 -16.91 -2.90 30.24
C GLU A 179 -16.63 -4.40 30.10
N THR A 180 -17.40 -5.25 30.77
CA THR A 180 -17.31 -6.72 30.60
C THR A 180 -17.77 -7.15 29.21
N LYS A 181 -18.82 -6.54 28.66
CA LYS A 181 -19.25 -6.77 27.27
C LYS A 181 -18.17 -6.36 26.26
N ALA A 182 -17.56 -5.18 26.43
CA ALA A 182 -16.47 -4.72 25.57
C ALA A 182 -15.23 -5.63 25.65
N LYS A 183 -14.90 -6.16 26.84
CA LYS A 183 -13.81 -7.14 27.02
C LYS A 183 -14.11 -8.47 26.29
N ARG A 184 -15.36 -8.94 26.28
CA ARG A 184 -15.78 -10.13 25.54
C ARG A 184 -15.73 -9.93 24.02
N ASP A 185 -16.20 -8.77 23.54
CA ASP A 185 -16.20 -8.45 22.11
C ASP A 185 -14.77 -8.32 21.56
N THR A 186 -13.87 -7.67 22.32
CA THR A 186 -12.45 -7.57 21.95
C THR A 186 -11.71 -8.90 21.99
N SER A 187 -12.02 -9.79 22.93
CA SER A 187 -11.45 -11.16 22.92
C SER A 187 -11.94 -11.98 21.74
N ALA A 188 -13.23 -11.87 21.38
CA ALA A 188 -13.81 -12.58 20.24
C ALA A 188 -13.22 -12.08 18.90
N ASP A 189 -12.96 -10.77 18.79
CA ASP A 189 -12.33 -10.22 17.58
C ASP A 189 -10.86 -10.61 17.45
N ARG A 190 -10.11 -10.65 18.57
CA ARG A 190 -8.74 -11.22 18.59
C ARG A 190 -8.73 -12.68 18.14
N GLU A 191 -9.67 -13.49 18.61
CA GLU A 191 -9.77 -14.90 18.19
C GLU A 191 -10.12 -15.03 16.70
N ARG A 192 -11.02 -14.19 16.17
CA ARG A 192 -11.32 -14.13 14.73
C ARG A 192 -10.10 -13.73 13.90
N GLN A 193 -9.31 -12.76 14.38
CA GLN A 193 -8.08 -12.34 13.72
C GLN A 193 -7.03 -13.47 13.71
N GLN A 194 -6.88 -14.20 14.82
CA GLN A 194 -5.99 -15.37 14.88
C GLN A 194 -6.44 -16.49 13.91
N ARG A 195 -7.74 -16.79 13.82
CA ARG A 195 -8.27 -17.78 12.86
C ARG A 195 -8.08 -17.35 11.41
N ARG A 196 -8.24 -16.05 11.10
CA ARG A 196 -7.96 -15.49 9.77
C ARG A 196 -6.46 -15.55 9.42
N GLY A 197 -5.58 -15.28 10.38
CA GLY A 197 -4.14 -15.44 10.22
C GLY A 197 -3.74 -16.88 9.90
N ALA A 198 -4.23 -17.84 10.69
CA ALA A 198 -3.92 -19.26 10.49
C ALA A 198 -4.45 -19.83 9.16
N THR A 199 -5.61 -19.37 8.68
CA THR A 199 -6.16 -19.77 7.38
C THR A 199 -5.37 -19.18 6.21
N ARG A 200 -4.91 -17.93 6.33
CA ARG A 200 -4.02 -17.29 5.36
C ARG A 200 -2.67 -18.00 5.27
N GLU A 201 -2.04 -18.29 6.40
CA GLU A 201 -0.75 -18.98 6.46
C GLU A 201 -0.83 -20.39 5.85
N ARG A 202 -1.93 -21.11 6.09
CA ARG A 202 -2.18 -22.42 5.44
C ARG A 202 -2.33 -22.31 3.93
N ARG A 203 -2.85 -21.19 3.40
CA ARG A 203 -3.00 -20.96 1.97
C ARG A 203 -1.64 -20.62 1.33
N GLU A 204 -0.88 -19.72 1.95
CA GLU A 204 0.47 -19.35 1.51
C GLU A 204 1.38 -20.59 1.45
N ARG A 205 1.39 -21.44 2.48
CA ARG A 205 2.15 -22.71 2.47
C ARG A 205 1.73 -23.70 1.38
N ARG A 206 0.47 -23.65 0.90
CA ARG A 206 0.00 -24.49 -0.23
C ARG A 206 0.48 -23.92 -1.55
N ASP A 207 0.44 -22.61 -1.69
CA ASP A 207 0.88 -21.92 -2.90
C ASP A 207 2.40 -22.10 -3.10
N ASP A 208 3.20 -22.01 -2.03
CA ASP A 208 4.65 -22.26 -2.06
C ASP A 208 4.99 -23.70 -2.49
N ARG A 209 4.36 -24.73 -1.90
CA ARG A 209 4.54 -26.12 -2.33
C ARG A 209 4.17 -26.34 -3.80
N SER A 210 3.15 -25.63 -4.28
CA SER A 210 2.75 -25.72 -5.68
C SER A 210 3.76 -25.05 -6.64
N GLY A 211 4.48 -24.04 -6.16
CA GLY A 211 5.59 -23.41 -6.87
C GLY A 211 6.76 -24.37 -7.03
N ASP A 212 7.20 -24.98 -5.93
CA ASP A 212 8.30 -25.95 -5.92
C ASP A 212 8.02 -27.16 -6.83
N GLU A 213 6.81 -27.72 -6.79
CA GLU A 213 6.41 -28.84 -7.67
C GLU A 213 6.40 -28.46 -9.16
N ARG A 214 6.04 -27.21 -9.49
CA ARG A 214 6.08 -26.71 -10.88
C ARG A 214 7.52 -26.53 -11.33
N GLU A 215 8.37 -25.97 -10.49
CA GLU A 215 9.78 -25.77 -10.79
C GLU A 215 10.49 -27.12 -10.98
N GLU A 216 10.26 -28.10 -10.10
CA GLU A 216 10.82 -29.44 -10.23
C GLU A 216 10.37 -30.14 -11.52
N LYS A 217 9.09 -30.01 -11.90
CA LYS A 217 8.58 -30.54 -13.19
C LYS A 217 9.30 -29.91 -14.38
N THR A 218 9.48 -28.59 -14.38
CA THR A 218 10.18 -27.90 -15.48
C THR A 218 11.66 -28.28 -15.55
N GLN A 219 12.35 -28.45 -14.42
CA GLN A 219 13.73 -28.92 -14.39
C GLN A 219 13.87 -30.37 -14.89
N ARG A 220 12.94 -31.26 -14.51
CA ARG A 220 12.88 -32.64 -15.02
C ARG A 220 12.66 -32.65 -16.54
N GLU A 221 11.80 -31.79 -17.06
CA GLU A 221 11.54 -31.70 -18.49
C GLU A 221 12.75 -31.15 -19.27
N ARG A 222 13.40 -30.09 -18.79
CA ARG A 222 14.65 -29.57 -19.36
C ARG A 222 15.74 -30.64 -19.40
N SER A 223 15.88 -31.42 -18.32
CA SER A 223 16.84 -32.53 -18.25
C SER A 223 16.51 -33.64 -19.24
N ARG A 224 15.22 -33.96 -19.43
CA ARG A 224 14.78 -34.93 -20.46
C ARG A 224 15.10 -34.44 -21.87
N ARG A 225 14.83 -33.16 -22.18
CA ARG A 225 15.15 -32.56 -23.48
C ARG A 225 16.65 -32.56 -23.74
N LYS A 226 17.48 -32.19 -22.76
CA LYS A 226 18.94 -32.25 -22.86
C LYS A 226 19.44 -33.66 -23.17
N ARG A 227 18.96 -34.68 -22.44
CA ARG A 227 19.24 -36.10 -22.71
C ARG A 227 18.68 -36.61 -24.04
N GLN A 228 17.73 -35.94 -24.67
CA GLN A 228 17.26 -36.28 -26.02
C GLN A 228 18.16 -35.67 -27.10
N CYS A 229 18.64 -34.44 -26.89
CA CYS A 229 19.56 -33.75 -27.79
C CYS A 229 20.95 -34.41 -27.82
N GLU A 230 21.45 -34.87 -26.67
CA GLU A 230 22.78 -35.49 -26.53
C GLU A 230 22.86 -36.94 -27.05
N ARG A 231 21.75 -37.53 -27.51
CA ARG A 231 21.76 -38.89 -28.06
C ARG A 231 22.51 -38.95 -29.37
N THR A 232 23.40 -39.92 -29.48
CA THR A 232 24.14 -40.18 -30.72
C THR A 232 23.17 -40.59 -31.84
N PRO A 233 23.51 -40.34 -33.13
CA PRO A 233 22.68 -40.75 -34.26
C PRO A 233 22.34 -42.25 -34.27
N ARG A 234 23.25 -43.10 -33.73
CA ARG A 234 23.07 -44.56 -33.61
C ARG A 234 22.01 -44.95 -32.57
N GLU A 235 21.92 -44.22 -31.46
CA GLU A 235 20.86 -44.42 -30.46
C GLU A 235 19.50 -43.93 -30.92
N LYS A 236 19.45 -42.84 -31.71
CA LYS A 236 18.19 -42.34 -32.28
C LYS A 236 17.55 -43.37 -33.22
N ARG A 237 18.36 -44.07 -34.04
CA ARG A 237 17.89 -45.15 -34.93
C ARG A 237 17.34 -46.35 -34.15
N ARG A 238 18.09 -46.87 -33.18
CA ARG A 238 17.65 -48.01 -32.33
C ARG A 238 16.33 -47.74 -31.59
N ARG A 239 16.03 -46.49 -31.25
CA ARG A 239 14.77 -46.11 -30.59
C ARG A 239 13.60 -46.01 -31.57
N ALA A 240 13.85 -45.54 -32.79
CA ALA A 240 12.83 -45.51 -33.85
C ALA A 240 12.39 -46.93 -34.22
N ASP A 241 13.33 -47.88 -34.26
CA ASP A 241 13.04 -49.29 -34.54
C ASP A 241 12.19 -49.92 -33.42
N LYS A 242 12.52 -49.65 -32.14
CA LYS A 242 11.71 -50.10 -30.99
C LYS A 242 10.31 -49.48 -30.91
N ASN A 243 10.16 -48.22 -31.32
CA ASN A 243 8.83 -47.58 -31.33
C ASN A 243 7.95 -48.18 -32.44
N ARG A 244 8.53 -48.56 -33.59
CA ARG A 244 7.79 -49.31 -34.63
C ARG A 244 7.30 -50.66 -34.13
N GLU A 245 8.15 -51.43 -33.44
CA GLU A 245 7.73 -52.72 -32.82
C GLU A 245 6.62 -52.55 -31.76
N ALA A 246 6.60 -51.41 -31.05
CA ALA A 246 5.57 -51.13 -30.06
C ALA A 246 4.23 -50.72 -30.69
N ASP A 247 4.24 -49.99 -31.81
CA ASP A 247 3.02 -49.60 -32.53
C ASP A 247 2.36 -50.81 -33.20
N ASP A 248 3.15 -51.77 -33.68
CA ASP A 248 2.66 -53.03 -34.28
C ASP A 248 2.05 -54.01 -33.25
N SER A 249 2.27 -53.80 -31.95
CA SER A 249 1.71 -54.66 -30.88
C SER A 249 0.52 -54.03 -30.13
N ALA A 250 0.17 -52.78 -30.43
CA ALA A 250 -0.90 -52.04 -29.75
C ALA A 250 -2.28 -52.19 -30.39
N THR A 251 -2.40 -52.85 -31.56
CA THR A 251 -3.67 -52.99 -32.30
C THR A 251 -4.61 -54.08 -31.79
N ASP A 252 -4.24 -54.90 -30.81
CA ASP A 252 -5.04 -56.07 -30.39
C ASP A 252 -5.80 -55.92 -29.06
N ASN A 253 -5.86 -54.73 -28.45
CA ASN A 253 -6.62 -54.52 -27.21
C ASN A 253 -7.60 -53.36 -27.34
N GLU A 254 -8.73 -53.61 -28.03
CA GLU A 254 -9.93 -52.78 -27.93
C GLU A 254 -10.59 -52.98 -26.55
N PRO A 255 -10.65 -51.95 -25.68
CA PRO A 255 -11.36 -52.06 -24.42
C PRO A 255 -12.88 -52.02 -24.69
N ARG A 256 -13.54 -53.16 -24.46
CA ARG A 256 -15.00 -53.30 -24.47
C ARG A 256 -15.61 -52.26 -23.52
N ALA A 257 -16.22 -51.22 -24.08
CA ALA A 257 -16.88 -50.16 -23.33
C ALA A 257 -18.16 -50.69 -22.69
N GLU A 258 -18.11 -51.02 -21.39
CA GLU A 258 -19.29 -51.25 -20.57
C GLU A 258 -20.02 -49.92 -20.35
N TYR A 259 -21.19 -49.79 -20.96
CA TYR A 259 -22.14 -48.71 -20.75
C TYR A 259 -22.63 -48.70 -19.29
N ARG A 260 -22.00 -47.89 -18.42
CA ARG A 260 -22.57 -47.50 -17.13
C ARG A 260 -23.60 -46.39 -17.32
N LYS A 261 -24.88 -46.77 -17.35
CA LYS A 261 -26.02 -45.86 -17.18
C LYS A 261 -25.89 -45.13 -15.83
N THR A 262 -25.75 -43.82 -15.85
CA THR A 262 -25.99 -42.96 -14.69
C THR A 262 -27.34 -42.29 -14.87
N GLU A 263 -28.30 -42.72 -14.07
CA GLU A 263 -29.62 -42.09 -13.94
C GLU A 263 -29.43 -40.69 -13.32
N LYS A 264 -29.91 -39.66 -14.04
CA LYS A 264 -30.09 -38.31 -13.51
C LYS A 264 -31.48 -38.23 -12.90
N GLU A 265 -31.56 -38.15 -11.57
CA GLU A 265 -32.77 -37.73 -10.88
C GLU A 265 -33.05 -36.23 -11.11
N PRO A 266 -34.33 -35.83 -11.28
CA PRO A 266 -34.73 -34.43 -11.33
C PRO A 266 -35.00 -33.89 -9.92
N GLN A 267 -34.36 -32.77 -9.58
CA GLN A 267 -34.69 -32.01 -8.37
C GLN A 267 -36.05 -31.33 -8.52
N SER A 268 -36.98 -31.65 -7.62
CA SER A 268 -38.25 -30.95 -7.43
C SER A 268 -38.09 -29.78 -6.45
N ARG A 269 -38.63 -28.63 -6.86
CA ARG A 269 -39.26 -27.52 -6.08
C ARG A 269 -38.61 -27.02 -4.80
#